data_AF-H9FID8-F1
#
_entry.id   AF-H9FID8-F1
#
_cell.length_a   1.000
_cell.length_b   1.000
_cell.length_c   1.000
_cell.angle_alpha   90.00
_cell.angle_beta   90.00
_cell.angle_gamma   90.00
#
_symmetry.space_group_name_H-M   'P 1'
#
loop_
_entity.id
_entity.type
_entity.pdbx_description
1 polymer ?
#
loop_
_entity_poly.entity_id
_entity_poly.type
_entity_poly.pdbx_seq_one_letter_code
_entity_poly.pdbx_strand_id
1 'polypeptide(L)'
;PQLLIAPFKEEDEWDSPHIVRYYDVMSDEEIERIKEIAKPKLARATVRDPKTGVLTVASYRVSKSSWLEEDDDPVVARVNRRMQHITGLTVKTAELLQVANYGVGGQYEPHFDFSRNDERHTFKHLGT
;
A
#
# COMPACT_ATOMS: atom_id res chain seq x y z
N PRO A 1 -12.54 -17.28 14.52
CA PRO A 1 -11.37 -16.40 14.29
C PRO A 1 -10.19 -17.21 13.71
N GLN A 2 -9.69 -16.84 12.53
CA GLN A 2 -8.74 -17.66 11.75
C GLN A 2 -7.30 -17.63 12.30
N LEU A 3 -6.98 -16.76 13.27
CA LEU A 3 -5.66 -16.61 13.89
C LEU A 3 -5.54 -17.20 15.30
N LEU A 4 -6.51 -17.99 15.77
CA LEU A 4 -6.47 -18.57 17.13
C LEU A 4 -5.36 -19.60 17.34
N ILE A 5 -4.93 -20.31 16.29
CA ILE A 5 -4.01 -21.46 16.38
C ILE A 5 -2.64 -21.14 15.73
N ALA A 6 -2.54 -20.02 15.01
CA ALA A 6 -1.28 -19.54 14.40
C ALA A 6 -1.38 -18.03 14.18
N PRO A 7 -1.21 -17.22 15.25
CA PRO A 7 -1.16 -15.77 15.12
C PRO A 7 0.07 -15.36 14.29
N PHE A 8 0.01 -14.17 13.69
CA PHE A 8 1.20 -13.59 13.08
C PHE A 8 2.23 -13.29 14.16
N LYS A 9 3.50 -13.36 13.77
CA LYS A 9 4.59 -12.88 14.60
C LYS A 9 4.49 -11.36 14.66
N GLU A 10 4.09 -10.82 15.79
CA GLU A 10 3.87 -9.39 16.01
C GLU A 10 4.79 -8.85 17.11
N GLU A 11 5.17 -7.57 16.98
CA GLU A 11 5.95 -6.82 17.95
C GLU A 11 5.35 -5.41 18.08
N ASP A 12 5.09 -4.98 19.32
CA ASP A 12 4.64 -3.63 19.63
C ASP A 12 5.87 -2.71 19.66
N GLU A 13 5.93 -1.75 18.73
CA GLU A 13 7.09 -0.88 18.53
C GLU A 13 6.92 0.46 19.25
N TRP A 14 5.67 0.94 19.38
CA TRP A 14 5.39 2.25 19.96
C TRP A 14 3.92 2.41 20.35
N ASP A 15 3.65 3.05 21.49
CA ASP A 15 2.29 3.20 22.01
C ASP A 15 1.49 4.34 21.35
N SER A 16 2.14 5.47 21.02
CA SER A 16 1.44 6.69 20.57
C SER A 16 2.26 7.52 19.56
N PRO A 17 1.98 7.42 18.24
CA PRO A 17 0.92 6.60 17.64
C PRO A 17 1.18 5.10 17.84
N HIS A 18 0.13 4.29 17.91
CA HIS A 18 0.29 2.84 18.02
C HIS A 18 0.95 2.29 16.75
N ILE A 19 2.12 1.66 16.87
CA ILE A 19 2.89 1.08 15.78
C ILE A 19 3.18 -0.38 16.11
N VAL A 20 2.75 -1.28 15.23
CA VAL A 20 2.99 -2.73 15.36
C VAL A 20 3.75 -3.22 14.14
N ARG A 21 4.80 -4.01 14.35
CA ARG A 21 5.54 -4.69 13.29
C ARG A 21 5.09 -6.14 13.19
N TYR A 22 4.81 -6.58 11.97
CA TYR A 22 4.50 -7.98 11.67
C TYR A 22 5.62 -8.62 10.86
N TYR A 23 6.07 -9.79 11.29
CA TYR A 23 7.12 -10.56 10.64
C TYR A 23 6.54 -11.67 9.75
N ASP A 24 7.30 -12.04 8.71
CA ASP A 24 6.99 -13.14 7.79
C ASP A 24 5.59 -13.05 7.17
N VAL A 25 5.13 -11.81 6.91
CA VAL A 25 3.80 -11.55 6.34
C VAL A 25 3.68 -12.06 4.92
N MET A 26 4.76 -12.10 4.14
CA MET A 26 4.81 -12.67 2.78
C MET A 26 6.02 -13.57 2.65
N SER A 27 5.90 -14.64 1.87
CA SER A 27 7.07 -15.46 1.51
C SER A 27 7.91 -14.80 0.43
N ASP A 28 9.18 -15.22 0.29
CA ASP A 28 10.07 -14.71 -0.75
C ASP A 28 9.49 -14.93 -2.16
N GLU A 29 8.80 -16.05 -2.40
CA GLU A 29 8.15 -16.31 -3.69
C GLU A 29 6.98 -15.37 -3.95
N GLU A 30 6.18 -15.03 -2.93
CA GLU A 30 5.09 -14.06 -3.06
C GLU A 30 5.64 -12.66 -3.35
N ILE A 31 6.73 -12.27 -2.67
CA ILE A 31 7.40 -10.99 -2.87
C ILE A 31 7.93 -10.88 -4.30
N GLU A 32 8.65 -11.88 -4.80
CA GLU A 32 9.16 -11.85 -6.17
C GLU A 32 8.04 -11.85 -7.21
N ARG A 33 6.97 -12.63 -6.99
CA ARG A 33 5.83 -12.64 -7.90
C ARG A 33 5.14 -11.27 -7.99
N ILE A 34 4.90 -10.62 -6.85
CA ILE A 34 4.33 -9.25 -6.82
C ILE A 34 5.24 -8.28 -7.58
N LYS A 35 6.56 -8.36 -7.39
CA LYS A 35 7.52 -7.52 -8.13
C LYS A 35 7.45 -7.77 -9.63
N GLU A 36 7.31 -9.00 -10.09
CA GLU A 36 7.18 -9.33 -11.52
C GLU A 36 5.95 -8.70 -12.16
N ILE A 37 4.78 -8.82 -11.51
CA ILE A 37 3.50 -8.29 -12.02
C ILE A 37 3.50 -6.75 -11.98
N ALA A 38 4.12 -6.16 -10.96
CA ALA A 38 4.21 -4.72 -10.80
C ALA A 38 5.15 -4.07 -11.81
N LYS A 39 6.30 -4.68 -12.12
CA LYS A 39 7.36 -4.12 -13.00
C LYS A 39 6.84 -3.49 -14.30
N PRO A 40 6.00 -4.15 -15.13
CA PRO A 40 5.49 -3.55 -16.37
C PRO A 40 4.49 -2.40 -16.14
N LYS A 41 3.89 -2.31 -14.94
CA LYS A 41 2.90 -1.30 -14.56
C LYS A 41 3.51 -0.09 -13.83
N LEU A 42 4.80 -0.15 -13.47
CA LEU A 42 5.48 0.91 -12.74
C LEU A 42 5.56 2.20 -13.59
N ALA A 43 4.75 3.18 -13.23
CA ALA A 43 4.79 4.53 -13.78
C ALA A 43 5.45 5.49 -12.79
N ARG A 44 5.92 6.64 -13.28
CA ARG A 44 6.44 7.69 -12.39
C ARG A 44 5.33 8.13 -11.44
N ALA A 45 5.61 8.12 -10.14
CA ALA A 45 4.62 8.49 -9.14
C ALA A 45 4.21 9.95 -9.35
N THR A 46 2.90 10.20 -9.37
CA THR A 46 2.32 11.52 -9.41
C THR A 46 1.79 11.89 -8.04
N VAL A 47 1.67 13.19 -7.77
CA VAL A 47 0.96 13.73 -6.61
C VAL A 47 -0.21 14.57 -7.12
N ARG A 48 -1.26 14.70 -6.30
CA ARG A 48 -2.35 15.59 -6.62
C ARG A 48 -1.96 17.00 -6.20
N ASP A 49 -1.94 17.94 -7.15
CA ASP A 49 -1.68 19.34 -6.83
C ASP A 49 -2.82 19.87 -5.93
N PRO A 50 -2.53 20.42 -4.74
CA PRO A 50 -3.56 20.83 -3.79
C PRO A 50 -4.39 22.04 -4.25
N LYS A 51 -3.89 22.82 -5.21
CA LYS A 51 -4.59 24.01 -5.75
C LYS A 51 -5.46 23.66 -6.95
N THR A 52 -4.96 22.79 -7.84
CA THR A 52 -5.62 22.49 -9.12
C THR A 52 -6.32 21.13 -9.15
N GLY A 53 -5.95 20.23 -8.24
CA GLY A 53 -6.48 18.86 -8.20
C GLY A 53 -5.99 17.95 -9.33
N VAL A 54 -5.06 18.42 -10.16
CA VAL A 54 -4.48 17.66 -11.28
C VAL A 54 -3.31 16.81 -10.78
N LEU A 55 -3.14 15.62 -11.34
CA LEU A 55 -1.96 14.79 -11.08
C LEU A 55 -0.73 15.41 -11.75
N THR A 56 0.26 15.79 -10.94
CA THR A 56 1.52 16.39 -11.39
C THR A 56 2.72 15.60 -10.87
N VAL A 57 3.87 15.77 -11.51
CA VAL A 57 5.12 15.15 -11.06
C VAL A 57 5.74 16.04 -9.98
N ALA A 58 5.90 15.50 -8.76
CA ALA A 58 6.63 16.17 -7.69
C ALA A 58 8.14 15.92 -7.82
N SER A 59 8.95 16.96 -7.66
CA SER A 59 10.41 16.84 -7.59
C SER A 59 10.89 16.14 -6.32
N TYR A 60 10.13 16.26 -5.21
CA TYR A 60 10.44 15.64 -3.92
C TYR A 60 10.05 14.15 -3.82
N ARG A 61 9.25 13.64 -4.78
CA ARG A 61 8.86 12.22 -4.87
C ARG A 61 9.53 11.58 -6.09
N VAL A 62 10.73 11.06 -5.88
CA VAL A 62 11.48 10.31 -6.91
C VAL A 62 11.20 8.82 -6.73
N SER A 63 9.97 8.39 -7.02
CA SER A 63 9.60 6.98 -7.01
C SER A 63 8.77 6.60 -8.24
N LYS A 64 8.71 5.30 -8.51
CA LYS A 64 7.73 4.71 -9.43
C LYS A 64 6.71 3.93 -8.62
N SER A 65 5.45 3.98 -9.00
CA SER A 65 4.38 3.24 -8.35
C SER A 65 3.53 2.49 -9.36
N SER A 66 2.94 1.39 -8.90
CA SER A 66 1.90 0.65 -9.60
C SER A 66 0.83 0.24 -8.59
N TRP A 67 -0.38 0.02 -9.07
CA TRP A 67 -1.49 -0.49 -8.28
C TRP A 67 -1.89 -1.84 -8.87
N LEU A 68 -2.07 -2.83 -8.00
CA LEU A 68 -2.45 -4.18 -8.37
C LEU A 68 -3.85 -4.50 -7.86
N GLU A 69 -4.68 -5.02 -8.74
CA GLU A 69 -6.02 -5.52 -8.44
C GLU A 69 -5.96 -7.01 -8.06
N GLU A 70 -6.95 -7.51 -7.32
CA GLU A 70 -6.99 -8.93 -6.94
C GLU A 70 -7.02 -9.86 -8.17
N ASP A 71 -7.62 -9.40 -9.27
CA ASP A 71 -7.73 -10.14 -10.53
C ASP A 71 -6.42 -10.14 -11.35
N ASP A 72 -5.41 -9.34 -10.96
CA ASP A 72 -4.12 -9.32 -11.66
C ASP A 72 -3.33 -10.62 -11.46
N ASP A 73 -3.39 -11.19 -10.26
CA ASP A 73 -2.77 -12.47 -9.92
C ASP A 73 -3.31 -13.01 -8.59
N PRO A 74 -3.50 -14.34 -8.46
CA PRO A 74 -3.94 -14.95 -7.20
C PRO A 74 -3.09 -14.60 -5.98
N VAL A 75 -1.81 -14.22 -6.13
CA VAL A 75 -0.97 -13.76 -5.02
C VAL A 75 -1.51 -12.48 -4.38
N VAL A 76 -2.06 -11.55 -5.18
CA VAL A 76 -2.58 -10.27 -4.71
C VAL A 76 -3.80 -10.51 -3.81
N ALA A 77 -4.75 -11.34 -4.29
CA ALA A 77 -5.92 -11.74 -3.50
C ALA A 77 -5.54 -12.45 -2.19
N ARG A 78 -4.50 -13.32 -2.21
CA ARG A 78 -4.00 -13.99 -1.00
C ARG A 78 -3.44 -12.99 0.02
N VAL A 79 -2.66 -12.02 -0.44
CA VAL A 79 -2.07 -10.97 0.42
C VAL A 79 -3.16 -10.07 1.01
N ASN A 80 -4.13 -9.63 0.21
CA ASN A 80 -5.27 -8.84 0.71
C ASN A 80 -6.07 -9.60 1.78
N ARG A 81 -6.38 -10.88 1.53
CA ARG A 81 -7.04 -11.71 2.54
C ARG A 81 -6.20 -11.84 3.82
N ARG A 82 -4.88 -11.90 3.70
CA ARG A 82 -3.96 -11.91 4.84
C ARG A 82 -4.01 -10.59 5.63
N MET A 83 -4.05 -9.45 4.93
CA MET A 83 -4.20 -8.12 5.55
C MET A 83 -5.52 -7.97 6.29
N GLN A 84 -6.61 -8.53 5.76
CA GLN A 84 -7.89 -8.56 6.47
C GLN A 84 -7.80 -9.32 7.80
N HIS A 85 -7.02 -10.40 7.87
CA HIS A 85 -6.83 -11.12 9.13
C HIS A 85 -5.94 -10.36 10.11
N ILE A 86 -4.87 -9.72 9.63
CA ILE A 86 -3.94 -8.94 10.46
C ILE A 86 -4.63 -7.72 11.06
N THR A 87 -5.34 -6.95 10.23
CA THR A 87 -5.96 -5.69 10.66
C THR A 87 -7.31 -5.90 11.36
N GLY A 88 -7.95 -7.06 11.18
CA GLY A 88 -9.33 -7.28 11.59
C GLY A 88 -10.36 -6.49 10.76
N LEU A 89 -9.94 -5.82 9.69
CA LEU A 89 -10.78 -4.98 8.83
C LEU A 89 -11.08 -5.69 7.50
N THR A 90 -12.26 -5.44 6.92
CA THR A 90 -12.59 -6.01 5.61
C THR A 90 -11.86 -5.26 4.50
N VAL A 91 -11.40 -5.97 3.45
CA VAL A 91 -10.79 -5.32 2.28
C VAL A 91 -11.79 -4.75 1.27
N LYS A 92 -13.10 -4.82 1.54
CA LYS A 92 -14.15 -4.37 0.59
C LYS A 92 -14.04 -2.90 0.18
N THR A 93 -13.49 -2.07 1.06
CA THR A 93 -13.26 -0.64 0.85
C THR A 93 -11.78 -0.30 0.86
N ALA A 94 -10.91 -1.31 0.83
CA ALA A 94 -9.48 -1.07 0.76
C ALA A 94 -9.13 -0.58 -0.65
N GLU A 95 -8.16 0.32 -0.72
CA GLU A 95 -7.54 0.67 -1.99
C GLU A 95 -6.78 -0.53 -2.57
N LEU A 96 -6.46 -0.45 -3.86
CA LEU A 96 -5.64 -1.43 -4.55
C LEU A 96 -4.25 -1.57 -3.91
N LEU A 97 -3.65 -2.76 -4.06
CA LEU A 97 -2.30 -3.02 -3.53
C LEU A 97 -1.29 -2.12 -4.25
N GLN A 98 -0.78 -1.10 -3.55
CA GLN A 98 0.22 -0.21 -4.07
C GLN A 98 1.62 -0.82 -3.94
N VAL A 99 2.36 -0.87 -5.04
CA VAL A 99 3.77 -1.24 -5.08
C VAL A 99 4.58 0.00 -5.41
N ALA A 100 5.50 0.38 -4.51
CA ALA A 100 6.40 1.52 -4.67
C ALA A 100 7.84 1.07 -4.91
N ASN A 101 8.52 1.72 -5.84
CA ASN A 101 9.93 1.50 -6.17
C ASN A 101 10.70 2.82 -6.03
N TYR A 102 11.68 2.83 -5.11
CA TYR A 102 12.50 4.00 -4.79
C TYR A 102 13.82 4.06 -5.57
N GLY A 103 14.30 2.98 -6.18
CA GLY A 103 15.59 2.99 -6.88
C GLY A 103 16.76 3.56 -6.06
N VAL A 104 17.79 4.07 -6.74
CA VAL A 104 18.92 4.75 -6.08
C VAL A 104 18.54 6.21 -5.82
N GLY A 105 18.57 6.63 -4.56
CA GLY A 105 18.28 8.01 -4.16
C GLY A 105 16.81 8.40 -4.16
N GLY A 106 15.88 7.46 -4.40
CA GLY A 106 14.47 7.74 -4.20
C GLY A 106 14.11 7.75 -2.72
N GLN A 107 13.14 8.60 -2.40
CA GLN A 107 12.72 8.87 -1.04
C GLN A 107 11.21 9.15 -1.01
N TYR A 108 10.66 9.08 0.20
CA TYR A 108 9.31 9.54 0.48
C TYR A 108 9.35 10.39 1.75
N GLU A 109 8.88 11.64 1.65
CA GLU A 109 8.91 12.57 2.77
C GLU A 109 7.81 12.23 3.79
N PRO A 110 8.01 12.58 5.08
CA PRO A 110 6.98 12.39 6.10
C PRO A 110 5.65 13.04 5.72
N HIS A 111 4.56 12.28 5.82
CA HIS A 111 3.21 12.71 5.49
C HIS A 111 2.18 11.92 6.32
N PHE A 112 0.91 12.28 6.18
CA PHE A 112 -0.20 11.49 6.71
C PHE A 112 -0.84 10.70 5.57
N ASP A 113 -1.22 9.46 5.85
CA ASP A 113 -1.90 8.59 4.88
C ASP A 113 -3.39 8.97 4.71
N PHE A 114 -3.99 9.65 5.71
CA PHE A 114 -5.38 10.09 5.64
C PHE A 114 -5.53 11.44 4.91
N SER A 115 -6.62 11.59 4.14
CA SER A 115 -6.98 12.89 3.58
C SER A 115 -7.44 13.86 4.65
N ARG A 116 -7.03 15.12 4.50
CA ARG A 116 -7.51 16.22 5.34
C ARG A 116 -8.84 16.77 4.80
N ASN A 117 -9.66 17.39 5.66
CA ASN A 117 -11.04 17.80 5.34
C ASN A 117 -11.22 18.72 4.10
N ASP A 118 -10.17 19.33 3.58
CA ASP A 118 -10.18 20.12 2.34
C ASP A 118 -10.04 19.27 1.06
N GLU A 119 -9.76 17.97 1.17
CA GLU A 119 -9.49 17.07 0.03
C GLU A 119 -10.67 16.12 -0.26
N ARG A 120 -11.86 16.66 -0.50
CA ARG A 120 -13.13 15.88 -0.55
C ARG A 120 -13.27 14.85 -1.68
N HIS A 121 -12.27 14.67 -2.55
CA HIS A 121 -12.39 13.84 -3.76
C HIS A 121 -11.15 12.97 -4.09
N THR A 122 -10.24 12.75 -3.14
CA THR A 122 -8.92 12.14 -3.40
C THR A 122 -8.97 10.68 -3.86
N PHE A 123 -9.99 9.91 -3.48
CA PHE A 123 -9.97 8.44 -3.61
C PHE A 123 -10.96 7.83 -4.62
N LYS A 124 -11.78 8.64 -5.31
CA LYS A 124 -12.79 8.13 -6.26
C LYS A 124 -12.21 7.27 -7.41
N HIS A 125 -10.93 7.41 -7.71
CA HIS A 125 -10.23 6.63 -8.75
C HIS A 125 -9.42 5.46 -8.21
N LEU A 126 -9.40 5.26 -6.88
CA LEU A 126 -8.68 4.18 -6.19
C LEU A 126 -9.63 3.05 -5.73
N GLY A 127 -10.90 3.10 -6.15
CA GLY A 127 -11.89 2.05 -5.90
C GLY A 127 -12.67 2.18 -4.59
N THR A 128 -12.56 3.30 -3.87
CA THR A 128 -13.31 3.59 -2.64
C THR A 128 -14.59 4.39 -2.87
#